data_AF-A0A963YTR7-F1
#
_entry.id   AF-A0A963YTR7-F1
#
_cell.length_a   1.000
_cell.length_b   1.000
_cell.length_c   1.000
_cell.angle_alpha   90.00
_cell.angle_beta   90.00
_cell.angle_gamma   90.00
#
_symmetry.space_group_name_H-M   'P 1'
#
loop_
_entity.id
_entity.type
_entity.pdbx_description
1 polymer ?
#
loop_
_entity_poly.entity_id
_entity_poly.type
_entity_poly.pdbx_seq_one_letter_code
_entity_poly.pdbx_strand_id
1 'polypeptide(L)'
;MSDDQQTPATRARLLAEQLRTQGHNEAADHLEATLAPSSGETGAADETGHGFLHALRDACQSVLTAIEAIDPASFAAIDELRMEVDKHLLPHGEGKHEGS
;
A
#
# COMPACT_ATOMS: atom_id res chain seq x y z
N MET A 1 9.06 -17.70 -16.75
CA MET A 1 7.68 -17.70 -16.21
C MET A 1 7.37 -16.25 -15.90
N SER A 2 6.27 -15.71 -16.41
CA SER A 2 5.99 -14.27 -16.40
C SER A 2 5.59 -13.79 -15.00
N ASP A 3 6.38 -12.92 -14.40
CA ASP A 3 6.11 -12.18 -13.14
C ASP A 3 4.87 -11.26 -13.22
N ASP A 4 4.31 -11.10 -14.42
CA ASP A 4 3.21 -10.17 -14.73
C ASP A 4 1.81 -10.62 -14.30
N GLN A 5 1.63 -11.87 -13.82
CA GLN A 5 0.30 -12.40 -13.46
C GLN A 5 0.12 -12.72 -11.97
N GLN A 6 1.05 -12.33 -11.10
CA GLN A 6 0.85 -12.53 -9.67
C GLN A 6 -0.21 -11.55 -9.14
N THR A 7 -1.27 -12.11 -8.55
CA THR A 7 -2.31 -11.30 -7.91
C THR A 7 -1.69 -10.43 -6.79
N PRO A 8 -2.27 -9.26 -6.48
CA PRO A 8 -1.77 -8.40 -5.40
C PRO A 8 -1.60 -9.15 -4.07
N ALA A 9 -2.53 -10.05 -3.76
CA ALA A 9 -2.45 -10.93 -2.59
C ALA A 9 -1.24 -11.88 -2.62
N THR A 10 -0.86 -12.38 -3.80
CA THR A 10 0.32 -13.25 -3.96
C THR A 10 1.61 -12.45 -3.76
N ARG A 11 1.68 -11.25 -4.33
CA ARG A 11 2.84 -10.34 -4.17
C ARG A 11 3.02 -9.89 -2.72
N ALA A 12 1.92 -9.57 -2.05
CA ALA A 12 1.94 -9.14 -0.66
C ALA A 12 2.34 -10.29 0.30
N ARG A 13 1.91 -11.54 0.03
CA ARG A 13 2.40 -12.71 0.76
C ARG A 13 3.91 -12.94 0.57
N LEU A 14 4.41 -12.80 -0.65
CA LEU A 14 5.85 -12.89 -0.93
C LEU A 14 6.64 -11.81 -0.19
N LEU A 15 6.09 -10.60 -0.08
CA LEU A 15 6.71 -9.52 0.68
C LEU A 15 6.71 -9.81 2.19
N ALA A 16 5.63 -10.35 2.76
CA ALA A 16 5.61 -10.79 4.16
C ALA A 16 6.69 -11.83 4.45
N GLU A 17 6.87 -12.81 3.55
CA GLU A 17 7.89 -13.85 3.67
C GLU A 17 9.31 -13.29 3.59
N GLN A 18 9.55 -12.31 2.71
CA GLN A 18 10.82 -11.59 2.64
C GLN A 18 11.11 -10.79 3.92
N LEU A 19 10.11 -10.09 4.46
CA LEU A 19 10.24 -9.34 5.70
C LEU A 19 10.61 -10.24 6.88
N ARG A 20 9.98 -11.42 6.99
CA ARG A 20 10.35 -12.42 8.03
C ARG A 20 11.79 -12.91 7.87
N THR A 21 12.19 -13.20 6.64
CA THR A 21 13.57 -13.66 6.35
C THR A 21 14.62 -12.60 6.73
N GLN A 22 14.25 -11.32 6.66
CA GLN A 22 15.10 -10.19 7.06
C GLN A 22 15.00 -9.85 8.56
N GLY A 23 14.21 -10.58 9.35
CA GLY A 23 14.01 -10.34 10.78
C GLY A 23 12.94 -9.31 11.13
N HIS A 24 12.22 -8.76 10.14
CA HIS A 24 11.14 -7.80 10.31
C HIS A 24 9.78 -8.49 10.55
N ASN A 25 9.72 -9.34 11.58
CA ASN A 25 8.53 -10.17 11.87
C ASN A 25 7.27 -9.33 12.14
N GLU A 26 7.38 -8.22 12.87
CA GLU A 26 6.25 -7.36 13.21
C GLU A 26 5.64 -6.69 11.96
N ALA A 27 6.48 -6.26 11.02
CA ALA A 27 6.03 -5.69 9.74
C ALA A 27 5.38 -6.76 8.85
N ALA A 28 5.90 -8.00 8.87
CA ALA A 28 5.31 -9.12 8.14
C ALA A 28 3.93 -9.50 8.69
N ASP A 29 3.78 -9.54 10.02
CA ASP A 29 2.52 -9.87 10.68
C ASP A 29 1.46 -8.78 10.44
N HIS A 30 1.87 -7.50 10.43
CA HIS A 30 0.98 -6.39 10.06
C HIS A 30 0.52 -6.49 8.61
N LEU A 31 1.42 -6.82 7.68
CA LEU A 31 1.10 -6.99 6.26
C LEU A 31 0.11 -8.14 6.06
N GLU A 32 0.30 -9.28 6.74
CA GLU A 32 -0.63 -10.42 6.67
C GLU A 32 -1.98 -10.13 7.33
N ALA A 33 -2.01 -9.44 8.46
CA ALA A 33 -3.24 -9.04 9.13
C ALA A 33 -4.10 -8.13 8.25
N THR A 34 -3.47 -7.30 7.42
CA THR A 34 -4.17 -6.38 6.51
C THR A 34 -4.64 -7.07 5.22
N LEU A 35 -4.03 -8.21 4.86
CA LEU A 35 -4.44 -9.06 3.74
C LEU A 35 -5.51 -10.09 4.12
N ALA A 36 -5.72 -10.31 5.42
CA ALA A 36 -6.79 -11.18 5.89
C ALA A 36 -8.13 -10.56 5.43
N PRO A 37 -8.98 -11.30 4.70
CA PRO A 37 -10.27 -10.78 4.28
C PRO A 37 -11.07 -10.44 5.53
N SER A 38 -11.29 -9.13 5.75
CA SER A 38 -12.17 -8.62 6.78
C SER A 38 -13.53 -9.28 6.63
N SER A 39 -13.75 -10.34 7.40
CA SER A 39 -15.01 -11.07 7.47
C SER A 39 -15.98 -10.21 8.27
N GLY A 40 -16.47 -9.12 7.68
CA GLY A 40 -17.26 -8.15 8.44
C GLY A 40 -18.02 -7.08 7.66
N GLU A 41 -17.55 -6.61 6.51
CA GLU A 41 -18.25 -5.50 5.84
C GLU A 41 -19.04 -5.96 4.61
N THR A 42 -20.34 -5.84 4.75
CA THR A 42 -21.35 -6.14 3.74
C THR A 42 -21.47 -4.96 2.79
N GLY A 43 -20.95 -5.11 1.57
CA GLY A 43 -21.26 -4.21 0.45
C GLY A 43 -20.07 -3.95 -0.46
N ALA A 44 -20.31 -4.06 -1.78
CA ALA A 44 -19.39 -3.78 -2.89
C ALA A 44 -18.19 -4.74 -3.07
N ALA A 45 -18.43 -5.80 -3.84
CA ALA A 45 -17.42 -6.75 -4.31
C ALA A 45 -16.48 -6.18 -5.41
N ASP A 46 -15.99 -4.94 -5.25
CA ASP A 46 -15.00 -4.29 -6.14
C ASP A 46 -13.81 -3.66 -5.36
N GLU A 47 -13.75 -3.83 -4.03
CA GLU A 47 -12.86 -3.04 -3.14
C GLU A 47 -11.70 -3.84 -2.49
N THR A 48 -11.54 -5.13 -2.80
CA THR A 48 -10.47 -5.95 -2.18
C THR A 48 -9.06 -5.63 -2.68
N GLY A 49 -8.92 -5.06 -3.89
CA GLY A 49 -7.64 -4.52 -4.36
C GLY A 49 -7.28 -3.17 -3.71
N HIS A 50 -8.30 -2.40 -3.32
CA HIS A 50 -8.13 -1.07 -2.74
C HIS A 50 -7.67 -1.12 -1.28
N GLY A 51 -8.10 -2.11 -0.50
CA GLY A 51 -7.68 -2.25 0.91
C GLY A 51 -6.17 -2.40 1.09
N PHE A 52 -5.51 -3.22 0.26
CA PHE A 52 -4.05 -3.37 0.31
C PHE A 52 -3.31 -2.10 -0.12
N LEU A 53 -3.76 -1.43 -1.20
CA LEU A 53 -3.12 -0.21 -1.68
C LEU A 53 -3.30 0.95 -0.70
N HIS A 54 -4.46 1.05 -0.05
CA HIS A 54 -4.69 1.98 1.05
C HIS A 54 -3.75 1.71 2.23
N ALA A 55 -3.64 0.46 2.66
CA ALA A 55 -2.76 0.11 3.77
C ALA A 55 -1.27 0.36 3.44
N LEU A 56 -0.86 0.08 2.20
CA LEU A 56 0.49 0.36 1.73
C LEU A 56 0.76 1.87 1.69
N ARG A 57 -0.21 2.68 1.24
CA ARG A 57 -0.13 4.13 1.30
C ARG A 57 0.05 4.60 2.74
N ASP A 58 -0.79 4.13 3.66
CA ASP A 58 -0.72 4.54 5.06
C ASP A 58 0.64 4.18 5.70
N ALA A 59 1.17 3.00 5.39
CA ALA A 59 2.50 2.60 5.82
C ALA A 59 3.61 3.53 5.26
N CYS A 60 3.56 3.85 3.97
CA CYS A 60 4.49 4.78 3.33
C CYS A 60 4.42 6.18 3.96
N GLN A 61 3.22 6.71 4.19
CA GLN A 61 3.01 8.02 4.81
C GLN A 61 3.55 8.06 6.25
N SER A 62 3.38 6.98 7.01
CA SER A 62 3.92 6.85 8.36
C SER A 62 5.45 6.88 8.38
N VAL A 63 6.11 6.13 7.49
CA VAL A 63 7.57 6.11 7.36
C VAL A 63 8.11 7.48 6.94
N LEU A 64 7.48 8.13 5.96
CA LEU A 64 7.88 9.47 5.51
C LEU A 64 7.76 10.50 6.63
N THR A 65 6.72 10.42 7.45
CA THR A 65 6.56 11.29 8.63
C THR A 65 7.65 11.05 9.68
N ALA A 66 8.06 9.79 9.88
CA ALA A 66 9.15 9.47 10.79
C ALA A 66 10.50 10.02 10.31
N ILE A 67 10.77 9.94 8.99
CA ILE A 67 12.00 10.50 8.39
C ILE A 67 12.00 12.02 8.54
N GLU A 68 10.88 12.69 8.29
CA GLU A 68 10.73 14.16 8.44
C GLU A 68 11.02 14.62 9.88
N ALA A 69 10.57 13.85 10.87
CA ALA A 69 10.82 14.13 12.27
C ALA A 69 12.30 13.95 12.68
N ILE A 70 13.03 13.06 12.01
CA ILE A 70 14.47 12.81 12.24
C ILE A 70 15.33 13.86 11.54
N ASP A 71 14.98 14.22 10.29
CA ASP A 71 15.69 15.20 9.48
C ASP A 71 14.72 16.21 8.85
N PRO A 72 14.43 17.33 9.54
CA PRO A 72 13.52 18.36 9.03
C PRO A 72 14.02 19.03 7.74
N ALA A 73 15.32 18.94 7.42
CA ALA A 73 15.87 19.49 6.18
C ALA A 73 15.40 18.70 4.94
N SER A 74 14.94 17.46 5.14
CA SER A 74 14.42 16.60 4.08
C SER A 74 12.96 16.90 3.68
N PHE A 75 12.30 17.88 4.30
CA PHE A 75 10.90 18.24 4.09
C PHE A 75 10.47 18.27 2.62
N ALA A 76 11.19 19.02 1.78
CA ALA A 76 10.83 19.19 0.36
C ALA A 76 10.87 17.86 -0.42
N ALA A 77 11.89 17.03 -0.16
CA ALA A 77 12.00 15.72 -0.79
C ALA A 77 10.94 14.72 -0.27
N ILE A 78 10.59 14.82 1.01
CA ILE A 78 9.51 14.02 1.61
C ILE A 78 8.15 14.41 1.02
N ASP A 79 7.89 15.70 0.84
CA ASP A 79 6.64 16.19 0.25
C ASP A 79 6.44 15.68 -1.19
N GLU A 80 7.50 15.72 -2.00
CA GLU A 80 7.50 15.12 -3.35
C GLU A 80 7.21 13.62 -3.32
N LEU A 81 7.83 12.88 -2.40
CA LEU A 81 7.60 11.44 -2.24
C LEU A 81 6.17 11.13 -1.77
N ARG A 82 5.57 11.95 -0.90
CA ARG A 82 4.18 11.81 -0.48
C ARG A 82 3.22 11.94 -1.67
N MET A 83 3.46 12.92 -2.55
CA MET A 83 2.65 13.09 -3.76
C MET A 83 2.77 11.90 -4.72
N GLU A 84 3.98 11.37 -4.90
CA GLU A 84 4.20 10.23 -5.79
C GLU A 84 3.56 8.95 -5.24
N VAL A 85 3.64 8.73 -3.91
CA VAL A 85 2.96 7.63 -3.21
C VAL A 85 1.45 7.72 -3.43
N ASP A 86 0.86 8.90 -3.24
CA ASP A 86 -0.58 9.10 -3.40
C ASP A 86 -1.03 8.88 -4.85
N LYS A 87 -0.27 9.41 -5.81
CA LYS A 87 -0.53 9.26 -7.25
C LYS A 87 -0.49 7.80 -7.71
N HIS A 88 0.44 7.00 -7.18
CA HIS A 88 0.63 5.62 -7.61
C HIS A 88 -0.25 4.60 -6.88
N LEU A 89 -0.60 4.86 -5.62
CA LEU A 89 -1.34 3.90 -4.79
C LEU A 89 -2.84 4.22 -4.69
N LEU A 90 -3.23 5.47 -4.91
CA LEU A 90 -4.63 5.87 -5.06
C LEU A 90 -4.75 6.71 -6.32
N PRO A 91 -4.77 6.10 -7.52
CA PRO A 91 -5.22 6.82 -8.69
C PRO A 91 -6.61 7.34 -8.33
N HIS A 92 -6.74 8.67 -8.28
CA HIS A 92 -8.06 9.30 -8.19
C HIS A 92 -8.87 8.64 -9.27
N GLY A 93 -10.04 8.09 -8.93
CA GLY A 93 -10.93 7.54 -9.93
C GLY A 93 -11.08 8.58 -11.03
N GLU A 94 -10.41 8.38 -12.16
CA GLU A 94 -10.72 9.08 -13.39
C GLU A 94 -12.12 8.59 -13.72
N GLY A 95 -13.08 9.35 -13.20
CA GLY A 95 -14.47 9.18 -13.48
C GLY A 95 -14.60 9.10 -14.98
N LYS A 96 -15.26 8.02 -15.40
CA LYS A 96 -16.07 7.96 -16.61
C LYS A 96 -16.45 9.38 -17.04
N HIS A 97 -15.78 9.93 -18.04
CA HIS A 97 -16.39 10.98 -18.84
C HIS A 97 -17.11 10.26 -19.97
N GLU A 98 -18.42 10.22 -19.81
CA GLU A 98 -19.41 9.59 -20.65
C GLU A 98 -19.26 10.01 -22.11
N GLY A 99 -19.57 9.07 -23.00
CA GLY A 99 -19.99 9.43 -24.34
C GLY A 99 -21.29 10.23 -24.28
N SER A 100 -21.37 11.29 -25.07
CA SER A 100 -22.58 11.79 -25.71
C SER A 100 -22.17 12.57 -26.96
#